data_AF-A0A2K9F3Z1-F1
#
_entry.id   AF-A0A2K9F3Z1-F1
#
_cell.length_a   1.000
_cell.length_b   1.000
_cell.length_c   1.000
_cell.angle_alpha   90.00
_cell.angle_beta   90.00
_cell.angle_gamma   90.00
#
_symmetry.space_group_name_H-M   'P 1'
#
loop_
_entity.id
_entity.type
_entity.pdbx_description
1 polymer ?
#
loop_
_entity_poly.entity_id
_entity_poly.type
_entity_poly.pdbx_seq_one_letter_code
_entity_poly.pdbx_strand_id
1 'polypeptide(L)'
;MRRLSIPEDVTGYELDKAVRQELQSLPKTLAEDVAKNLVMVARLLDEDAPRAYEHAKVALRLASRVGAVREAAGFAAYHTGKYQEALAEFRAARRMSGRPDLWPVMADCERGMGRPERALAMAGEPEVQRLDKAGQVEMRLVAAGARRDLGQPDAAVVTLQSPELASASVHPWTARLRYAYADALLEVGREEDAREWFAKAVEADHEGLTDASDRLAELDGIEFTDALDPDSEDAEEDIEGEVEEDAEGSVGSEVGDADFTDEDDPAADEDDSAADEDDSAADEDKPVGDDEPRA
;
A
#
# COMPACT_ATOMS: atom_id res chain seq x y z
N MET A 1 23.98 29.88 10.13
CA MET A 1 23.21 28.70 9.65
C MET A 1 22.84 28.97 8.20
N ARG A 2 23.09 28.04 7.26
CA ARG A 2 22.62 28.22 5.87
C ARG A 2 21.11 27.97 5.88
N ARG A 3 20.31 29.03 5.67
CA ARG A 3 18.91 28.87 5.28
C ARG A 3 18.92 28.33 3.85
N LEU A 4 18.13 27.31 3.58
CA LEU A 4 17.83 26.87 2.21
C LEU A 4 16.90 27.92 1.58
N SER A 5 16.89 28.01 0.26
CA SER A 5 15.86 28.81 -0.43
C SER A 5 14.52 28.12 -0.25
N ILE A 6 13.48 28.90 0.04
CA ILE A 6 12.09 28.44 0.10
C ILE A 6 11.29 29.44 -0.75
N PRO A 7 10.53 28.98 -1.77
CA PRO A 7 9.67 29.85 -2.58
C PRO A 7 8.67 30.67 -1.75
N GLU A 8 8.30 31.86 -2.21
CA GLU A 8 7.43 32.77 -1.45
C GLU A 8 5.99 32.26 -1.31
N ASP A 9 5.54 31.42 -2.24
CA ASP A 9 4.24 30.73 -2.22
C ASP A 9 4.17 29.58 -1.20
N VAL A 10 5.31 29.15 -0.63
CA VAL A 10 5.33 28.12 0.43
C VAL A 10 4.99 28.77 1.77
N THR A 11 3.74 28.63 2.18
CA THR A 11 3.21 29.30 3.38
C THR A 11 3.33 28.47 4.65
N GLY A 12 3.30 27.14 4.53
CA GLY A 12 3.16 26.17 5.62
C GLY A 12 1.70 25.74 5.87
N TYR A 13 0.72 26.35 5.20
CA TYR A 13 -0.71 25.97 5.30
C TYR A 13 -1.10 24.81 4.37
N GLU A 14 -0.23 24.46 3.42
CA GLU A 14 -0.39 23.36 2.45
C GLU A 14 -0.32 21.98 3.12
N LEU A 15 0.27 21.91 4.32
CA LEU A 15 0.34 20.70 5.14
C LEU A 15 -1.05 20.26 5.61
N ASP A 16 -1.21 18.94 5.76
CA ASP A 16 -2.39 18.37 6.41
C ASP A 16 -2.62 18.94 7.82
N LYS A 17 -3.89 18.96 8.21
CA LYS A 17 -4.38 19.46 9.50
C LYS A 17 -3.75 18.73 10.69
N ALA A 18 -3.51 17.41 10.63
CA ALA A 18 -2.89 16.66 11.71
C ALA A 18 -1.41 17.02 11.87
N VAL A 19 -0.66 17.11 10.77
CA VAL A 19 0.75 17.57 10.77
C VAL A 19 0.84 18.98 11.37
N ARG A 20 -0.04 19.91 10.95
CA ARG A 20 -0.10 21.26 11.53
C ARG A 20 -0.55 21.28 12.99
N GLN A 21 -1.30 20.27 13.46
CA GLN A 21 -1.70 20.17 14.86
C GLN A 21 -0.52 19.79 15.77
N GLU A 22 0.38 18.89 15.36
CA GLU A 22 1.58 18.59 16.16
C GLU A 22 2.50 19.82 16.34
N LEU A 23 2.61 20.64 15.29
CA LEU A 23 3.41 21.87 15.29
C LEU A 23 2.88 22.97 16.24
N GLN A 24 1.63 22.88 16.72
CA GLN A 24 1.05 23.85 17.67
C GLN A 24 1.76 23.87 19.03
N SER A 25 2.54 22.83 19.33
CA SER A 25 3.41 22.75 20.51
C SER A 25 4.65 23.67 20.44
N LEU A 26 4.98 24.19 19.25
CA LEU A 26 6.16 25.04 19.02
C LEU A 26 5.80 26.54 19.12
N PRO A 27 6.76 27.42 19.47
CA PRO A 27 6.60 28.86 19.31
C PRO A 27 6.23 29.22 17.87
N LYS A 28 5.27 30.14 17.66
CA LYS A 28 4.68 30.44 16.34
C LYS A 28 5.69 30.55 15.19
N THR A 29 6.74 31.34 15.34
CA THR A 29 7.75 31.55 14.29
C THR A 29 8.60 30.30 14.01
N LEU A 30 8.78 29.42 15.00
CA LEU A 30 9.43 28.12 14.83
C LEU A 30 8.48 27.13 14.13
N ALA A 31 7.18 27.15 14.46
CA ALA A 31 6.16 26.37 13.77
C ALA A 31 6.10 26.75 12.28
N GLU A 32 6.16 28.05 11.96
CA GLU A 32 6.20 28.58 10.58
C GLU A 32 7.49 28.15 9.84
N ASP A 33 8.68 28.38 10.41
CA ASP A 33 9.96 27.97 9.79
C ASP A 33 10.04 26.43 9.60
N VAL A 34 9.46 25.63 10.51
CA VAL A 34 9.40 24.16 10.37
C VAL A 34 8.37 23.74 9.32
N ALA A 35 7.14 24.27 9.36
CA ALA A 35 6.07 23.91 8.43
C ALA A 35 6.51 24.13 6.97
N LYS A 36 7.13 25.27 6.67
CA LYS A 36 7.65 25.57 5.34
C LYS A 36 8.71 24.59 4.86
N ASN A 37 9.58 24.09 5.76
CA ASN A 37 10.52 23.03 5.39
C ASN A 37 9.83 21.69 5.16
N LEU A 38 8.77 21.34 5.91
CA LEU A 38 8.00 20.11 5.64
C LEU A 38 7.25 20.17 4.30
N VAL A 39 6.72 21.33 3.90
CA VAL A 39 6.14 21.52 2.56
C VAL A 39 7.19 21.33 1.47
N MET A 40 8.42 21.83 1.68
CA MET A 40 9.53 21.58 0.76
C MET A 40 9.97 20.11 0.72
N VAL A 41 9.81 19.34 1.82
CA VAL A 41 10.00 17.88 1.76
C VAL A 41 8.93 17.26 0.87
N ALA A 42 7.66 17.57 1.12
CA ALA A 42 6.54 16.96 0.37
C ALA A 42 6.56 17.30 -1.12
N ARG A 43 6.91 18.53 -1.51
CA ARG A 43 7.01 18.93 -2.92
C ARG A 43 8.19 18.32 -3.67
N LEU A 44 9.30 18.04 -2.97
CA LEU A 44 10.55 17.60 -3.61
C LEU A 44 10.84 16.11 -3.40
N LEU A 45 9.96 15.34 -2.76
CA LEU A 45 10.27 13.97 -2.36
C LEU A 45 10.56 13.09 -3.57
N ASP A 46 9.74 13.24 -4.62
CA ASP A 46 9.79 12.48 -5.86
C ASP A 46 10.61 13.20 -6.95
N GLU A 47 10.63 14.55 -6.95
CA GLU A 47 11.39 15.38 -7.92
C GLU A 47 12.89 15.50 -7.62
N ASP A 48 13.26 15.71 -6.34
CA ASP A 48 14.63 16.02 -5.89
C ASP A 48 14.81 15.56 -4.44
N ALA A 49 14.73 14.24 -4.23
CA ALA A 49 14.92 13.61 -2.92
C ALA A 49 16.20 14.10 -2.18
N PRO A 50 17.35 14.38 -2.84
CA PRO A 50 18.50 15.02 -2.21
C PRO A 50 18.20 16.38 -1.57
N ARG A 51 17.47 17.29 -2.24
CA ARG A 51 17.02 18.55 -1.64
C ARG A 51 15.92 18.35 -0.60
N ALA A 52 14.97 17.44 -0.82
CA ALA A 52 13.97 17.09 0.20
C ALA A 52 14.67 16.69 1.52
N TYR A 53 15.73 15.87 1.43
CA TYR A 53 16.57 15.49 2.57
C TYR A 53 17.33 16.67 3.22
N GLU A 54 17.77 17.68 2.46
CA GLU A 54 18.32 18.91 3.05
C GLU A 54 17.27 19.68 3.87
N HIS A 55 16.05 19.85 3.34
CA HIS A 55 14.93 20.51 4.03
C HIS A 55 14.46 19.72 5.26
N ALA A 56 14.31 18.41 5.13
CA ALA A 56 13.96 17.54 6.25
C ALA A 56 14.99 17.64 7.39
N LYS A 57 16.28 17.73 7.06
CA LYS A 57 17.33 17.98 8.05
C LYS A 57 17.27 19.36 8.66
N VAL A 58 16.78 20.39 7.97
CA VAL A 58 16.51 21.70 8.60
C VAL A 58 15.38 21.55 9.62
N ALA A 59 14.24 20.96 9.23
CA ALA A 59 13.11 20.71 10.13
C ALA A 59 13.50 19.88 11.36
N LEU A 60 14.24 18.78 11.17
CA LEU A 60 14.71 17.90 12.25
C LEU A 60 15.64 18.63 13.24
N ARG A 61 16.53 19.51 12.77
CA ARG A 61 17.39 20.34 13.64
C ARG A 61 16.59 21.38 14.45
N LEU A 62 15.44 21.82 13.94
CA LEU A 62 14.56 22.79 14.60
C LEU A 62 13.57 22.13 15.58
N ALA A 63 13.05 20.94 15.27
CA ALA A 63 11.89 20.35 15.95
C ALA A 63 11.92 18.81 16.10
N SER A 64 13.07 18.20 16.41
CA SER A 64 13.24 16.75 16.64
C SER A 64 12.44 16.10 17.80
N ARG A 65 11.46 16.80 18.37
CA ARG A 65 10.47 16.27 19.33
C ARG A 65 9.04 16.17 18.77
N VAL A 66 8.84 16.56 17.50
CA VAL A 66 7.59 16.41 16.76
C VAL A 66 7.63 15.11 15.96
N GLY A 67 6.54 14.34 15.93
CA GLY A 67 6.46 13.05 15.26
C GLY A 67 6.57 13.20 13.75
N ALA A 68 5.69 14.02 13.16
CA ALA A 68 5.66 14.28 11.72
C ALA A 68 6.99 14.86 11.16
N VAL A 69 7.77 15.57 11.98
CA VAL A 69 9.11 16.08 11.59
C VAL A 69 10.13 14.94 11.46
N ARG A 70 10.03 13.91 12.30
CA ARG A 70 10.86 12.70 12.20
C ARG A 70 10.39 11.80 11.07
N GLU A 71 9.09 11.70 10.87
CA GLU A 71 8.48 10.95 9.77
C GLU A 71 8.93 11.50 8.40
N ALA A 72 8.84 12.81 8.19
CA ALA A 72 9.36 13.47 6.98
C ALA A 72 10.88 13.31 6.81
N ALA A 73 11.65 13.31 7.91
CA ALA A 73 13.09 13.00 7.86
C ALA A 73 13.37 11.52 7.52
N GLY A 74 12.52 10.61 8.00
CA GLY A 74 12.54 9.19 7.64
C GLY A 74 12.31 8.97 6.16
N PHE A 75 11.21 9.53 5.60
CA PHE A 75 10.89 9.41 4.18
C PHE A 75 11.93 10.07 3.28
N ALA A 76 12.45 11.26 3.62
CA ALA A 76 13.50 11.90 2.81
C ALA A 76 14.86 11.17 2.91
N ALA A 77 15.15 10.50 4.03
CA ALA A 77 16.30 9.61 4.15
C ALA A 77 16.11 8.31 3.33
N TYR A 78 14.90 7.76 3.31
CA TYR A 78 14.53 6.56 2.56
C TYR A 78 14.68 6.76 1.04
N HIS A 79 14.06 7.81 0.48
CA HIS A 79 14.16 8.16 -0.96
C HIS A 79 15.58 8.61 -1.38
N THR A 80 16.53 8.69 -0.45
CA THR A 80 17.95 8.93 -0.75
C THR A 80 18.86 7.75 -0.35
N GLY A 81 18.29 6.54 -0.23
CA GLY A 81 19.00 5.29 0.05
C GLY A 81 19.60 5.18 1.45
N LYS A 82 19.31 6.10 2.37
CA LYS A 82 19.90 6.15 3.71
C LYS A 82 19.10 5.31 4.70
N TYR A 83 18.82 4.06 4.35
CA TYR A 83 17.90 3.17 5.07
C TYR A 83 18.18 3.06 6.58
N GLN A 84 19.46 3.10 7.01
CA GLN A 84 19.82 3.12 8.43
C GLN A 84 19.42 4.41 9.17
N GLU A 85 19.51 5.57 8.51
CA GLU A 85 19.05 6.87 9.04
C GLU A 85 17.51 6.93 9.04
N ALA A 86 16.89 6.51 7.93
CA ALA A 86 15.45 6.44 7.77
C ALA A 86 14.79 5.57 8.86
N LEU A 87 15.29 4.35 9.05
CA LEU A 87 14.81 3.41 10.05
C LEU A 87 15.01 3.92 11.49
N ALA A 88 16.05 4.70 11.77
CA ALA A 88 16.25 5.30 13.09
C ALA A 88 15.19 6.38 13.37
N GLU A 89 14.84 7.18 12.36
CA GLU A 89 13.83 8.23 12.45
C GLU A 89 12.40 7.67 12.45
N PHE A 90 12.06 6.68 11.59
CA PHE A 90 10.77 5.99 11.65
C PHE A 90 10.55 5.29 13.00
N ARG A 91 11.57 4.61 13.55
CA ARG A 91 11.51 4.03 14.91
C ARG A 91 11.32 5.11 15.99
N ALA A 92 11.73 6.35 15.75
CA ALA A 92 11.52 7.46 16.67
C ALA A 92 10.14 8.11 16.51
N ALA A 93 9.66 8.32 15.28
CA ALA A 93 8.29 8.77 14.98
C ALA A 93 7.25 7.80 15.55
N ARG A 94 7.40 6.49 15.30
CA ARG A 94 6.54 5.42 15.86
C ARG A 94 6.45 5.45 17.39
N ARG A 95 7.56 5.76 18.09
CA ARG A 95 7.57 5.91 19.55
C ARG A 95 6.86 7.18 20.06
N MET A 96 6.67 8.18 19.20
CA MET A 96 5.95 9.42 19.52
C MET A 96 4.45 9.33 19.17
N SER A 97 4.11 8.74 18.02
CA SER A 97 2.73 8.61 17.55
C SER A 97 1.98 7.39 18.10
N GLY A 98 2.70 6.30 18.43
CA GLY A 98 2.11 5.00 18.78
C GLY A 98 1.40 4.29 17.61
N ARG A 99 1.45 4.87 16.40
CA ARG A 99 0.79 4.34 15.19
C ARG A 99 1.61 3.19 14.57
N PRO A 100 0.96 2.21 13.92
CA PRO A 100 1.64 1.06 13.29
C PRO A 100 1.99 1.30 11.82
N ASP A 101 1.35 2.27 11.16
CA ASP A 101 1.54 2.70 9.77
C ASP A 101 2.97 2.71 9.23
N LEU A 102 3.97 3.15 10.00
CA LEU A 102 5.37 3.14 9.57
C LEU A 102 6.02 1.74 9.55
N TRP A 103 5.30 0.68 9.89
CA TRP A 103 5.83 -0.70 9.97
C TRP A 103 6.28 -1.29 8.62
N PRO A 104 5.54 -1.14 7.50
CA PRO A 104 5.98 -1.64 6.20
C PRO A 104 7.27 -0.97 5.73
N VAL A 105 7.35 0.37 5.77
CA VAL A 105 8.56 1.11 5.36
C VAL A 105 9.74 0.85 6.33
N MET A 106 9.49 0.57 7.60
CA MET A 106 10.54 0.09 8.53
C MET A 106 11.06 -1.31 8.19
N ALA A 107 10.21 -2.22 7.70
CA ALA A 107 10.63 -3.53 7.20
C ALA A 107 11.36 -3.40 5.86
N ASP A 108 10.90 -2.51 4.97
CA ASP A 108 11.54 -2.20 3.70
C ASP A 108 12.96 -1.64 3.91
N CYS A 109 13.16 -0.75 4.90
CA CYS A 109 14.49 -0.29 5.29
C CYS A 109 15.44 -1.41 5.73
N GLU A 110 14.95 -2.50 6.36
CA GLU A 110 15.81 -3.66 6.65
C GLU A 110 16.10 -4.46 5.37
N ARG A 111 15.14 -4.58 4.43
CA ARG A 111 15.38 -5.17 3.10
C ARG A 111 16.44 -4.38 2.31
N GLY A 112 16.31 -3.06 2.20
CA GLY A 112 17.29 -2.16 1.58
C GLY A 112 18.68 -2.11 2.25
N MET A 113 18.81 -2.66 3.47
CA MET A 113 20.11 -2.91 4.12
C MET A 113 20.66 -4.34 3.88
N GLY A 114 20.08 -5.10 2.95
CA GLY A 114 20.44 -6.48 2.65
C GLY A 114 20.04 -7.47 3.74
N ARG A 115 18.85 -7.30 4.34
CA ARG A 115 18.31 -8.19 5.40
C ARG A 115 16.86 -8.61 5.14
N PRO A 116 16.54 -9.23 3.99
CA PRO A 116 15.18 -9.64 3.65
C PRO A 116 14.54 -10.56 4.69
N GLU A 117 15.31 -11.41 5.38
CA GLU A 117 14.80 -12.27 6.46
C GLU A 117 14.26 -11.45 7.64
N ARG A 118 14.83 -10.26 7.89
CA ARG A 118 14.36 -9.35 8.95
C ARG A 118 13.04 -8.69 8.56
N ALA A 119 12.85 -8.39 7.27
CA ALA A 119 11.60 -7.87 6.73
C ALA A 119 10.49 -8.95 6.76
N LEU A 120 10.80 -10.19 6.38
CA LEU A 120 9.88 -11.34 6.52
C LEU A 120 9.52 -11.63 7.97
N ALA A 121 10.47 -11.52 8.91
CA ALA A 121 10.17 -11.61 10.34
C ALA A 121 9.19 -10.52 10.78
N MET A 122 9.38 -9.26 10.34
CA MET A 122 8.46 -8.16 10.65
C MET A 122 7.07 -8.35 10.03
N ALA A 123 6.95 -9.04 8.90
CA ALA A 123 5.66 -9.38 8.29
C ALA A 123 4.82 -10.38 9.10
N GLY A 124 5.45 -11.13 10.02
CA GLY A 124 4.79 -12.07 10.93
C GLY A 124 4.41 -11.51 12.31
N GLU A 125 4.74 -10.24 12.61
CA GLU A 125 4.57 -9.66 13.95
C GLU A 125 3.15 -9.10 14.17
N PRO A 126 2.66 -9.03 15.42
CA PRO A 126 1.30 -8.56 15.74
C PRO A 126 0.98 -7.13 15.26
N GLU A 127 2.00 -6.28 15.09
CA GLU A 127 1.89 -4.97 14.45
C GLU A 127 1.10 -4.98 13.14
N VAL A 128 1.25 -6.02 12.30
CA VAL A 128 0.60 -6.10 10.98
C VAL A 128 -0.93 -6.17 11.11
N GLN A 129 -1.44 -6.79 12.18
CA GLN A 129 -2.88 -6.87 12.45
C GLN A 129 -3.49 -5.52 12.89
N ARG A 130 -2.64 -4.53 13.21
CA ARG A 130 -3.05 -3.17 13.58
C ARG A 130 -2.97 -2.18 12.42
N LEU A 131 -2.43 -2.59 11.27
CA LEU A 131 -2.43 -1.80 10.05
C LEU A 131 -3.84 -1.73 9.47
N ASP A 132 -4.14 -0.63 8.79
CA ASP A 132 -5.30 -0.51 7.92
C ASP A 132 -5.11 -1.34 6.63
N LYS A 133 -6.09 -1.31 5.72
CA LYS A 133 -5.99 -2.12 4.50
C LYS A 133 -4.83 -1.68 3.60
N ALA A 134 -4.52 -0.38 3.53
CA ALA A 134 -3.35 0.12 2.80
C ALA A 134 -2.05 -0.45 3.39
N GLY A 135 -1.83 -0.29 4.70
CA GLY A 135 -0.64 -0.80 5.38
C GLY A 135 -0.49 -2.31 5.29
N GLN A 136 -1.59 -3.08 5.31
CA GLN A 136 -1.56 -4.54 5.09
C GLN A 136 -1.09 -4.92 3.68
N VAL A 137 -1.50 -4.17 2.64
CA VAL A 137 -1.04 -4.39 1.27
C VAL A 137 0.42 -3.96 1.10
N GLU A 138 0.83 -2.82 1.65
CA GLU A 138 2.25 -2.41 1.65
C GLU A 138 3.14 -3.44 2.37
N MET A 139 2.72 -3.97 3.53
CA MET A 139 3.45 -5.03 4.23
C MET A 139 3.57 -6.30 3.36
N ARG A 140 2.54 -6.63 2.59
CA ARG A 140 2.54 -7.76 1.65
C ARG A 140 3.50 -7.54 0.48
N LEU A 141 3.50 -6.35 -0.12
CA LEU A 141 4.46 -5.94 -1.16
C LEU A 141 5.90 -6.05 -0.65
N VAL A 142 6.17 -5.48 0.53
CA VAL A 142 7.49 -5.51 1.18
C VAL A 142 7.96 -6.94 1.47
N ALA A 143 7.05 -7.82 1.91
CA ALA A 143 7.33 -9.23 2.16
C ALA A 143 7.56 -10.04 0.86
N ALA A 144 6.82 -9.74 -0.20
CA ALA A 144 7.03 -10.38 -1.51
C ALA A 144 8.37 -9.99 -2.12
N GLY A 145 8.76 -8.70 -2.07
CA GLY A 145 10.11 -8.26 -2.43
C GLY A 145 11.19 -8.99 -1.61
N ALA A 146 10.97 -9.15 -0.30
CA ALA A 146 11.89 -9.92 0.55
C ALA A 146 11.95 -11.43 0.25
N ARG A 147 10.98 -11.99 -0.50
CA ARG A 147 11.11 -13.35 -1.07
C ARG A 147 11.96 -13.36 -2.34
N ARG A 148 11.79 -12.38 -3.23
CA ARG A 148 12.61 -12.23 -4.46
C ARG A 148 14.09 -12.06 -4.11
N ASP A 149 14.41 -11.17 -3.17
CA ASP A 149 15.76 -10.96 -2.62
C ASP A 149 16.44 -12.23 -2.08
N LEU A 150 15.65 -13.23 -1.66
CA LEU A 150 16.13 -14.52 -1.15
C LEU A 150 16.17 -15.62 -2.22
N GLY A 151 15.90 -15.30 -3.48
CA GLY A 151 15.78 -16.26 -4.58
C GLY A 151 14.57 -17.18 -4.45
N GLN A 152 13.43 -16.66 -3.98
CA GLN A 152 12.19 -17.41 -3.72
C GLN A 152 10.98 -16.83 -4.48
N PRO A 153 11.02 -16.68 -5.82
CA PRO A 153 9.97 -16.01 -6.58
C PRO A 153 8.61 -16.71 -6.49
N ASP A 154 8.54 -18.05 -6.46
CA ASP A 154 7.28 -18.78 -6.22
C ASP A 154 6.61 -18.37 -4.89
N ALA A 155 7.43 -18.13 -3.85
CA ALA A 155 6.94 -17.67 -2.56
C ALA A 155 6.54 -16.19 -2.59
N ALA A 156 7.10 -15.37 -3.50
CA ALA A 156 6.65 -14.01 -3.74
C ALA A 156 5.25 -14.00 -4.39
N VAL A 157 5.04 -14.80 -5.45
CA VAL A 157 3.72 -15.01 -6.10
C VAL A 157 2.67 -15.41 -5.05
N VAL A 158 2.94 -16.45 -4.24
CA VAL A 158 2.02 -16.88 -3.18
C VAL A 158 1.84 -15.84 -2.08
N THR A 159 2.85 -15.01 -1.77
CA THR A 159 2.73 -13.93 -0.78
C THR A 159 1.78 -12.83 -1.24
N LEU A 160 1.77 -12.50 -2.53
CA LEU A 160 0.96 -11.42 -3.13
C LEU A 160 -0.53 -11.81 -3.29
N GLN A 161 -0.83 -13.10 -3.46
CA GLN A 161 -2.20 -13.61 -3.59
C GLN A 161 -3.07 -13.20 -2.39
N SER A 162 -4.14 -12.47 -2.67
CA SER A 162 -4.97 -11.83 -1.66
C SER A 162 -6.35 -11.41 -2.19
N PRO A 163 -7.36 -11.20 -1.32
CA PRO A 163 -8.65 -10.64 -1.73
C PRO A 163 -8.52 -9.23 -2.32
N GLU A 164 -7.45 -8.51 -1.97
CA GLU A 164 -7.16 -7.16 -2.47
C GLU A 164 -6.72 -7.18 -3.93
N LEU A 165 -5.87 -8.15 -4.32
CA LEU A 165 -5.36 -8.32 -5.69
C LEU A 165 -6.49 -8.55 -6.70
N ALA A 166 -7.46 -9.40 -6.32
CA ALA A 166 -8.62 -9.74 -7.14
C ALA A 166 -9.81 -8.77 -6.99
N SER A 167 -9.64 -7.64 -6.29
CA SER A 167 -10.73 -6.67 -6.11
C SER A 167 -11.02 -5.89 -7.39
N ALA A 168 -12.30 -5.74 -7.72
CA ALA A 168 -12.78 -4.85 -8.78
C ALA A 168 -12.69 -3.35 -8.39
N SER A 169 -12.62 -3.04 -7.09
CA SER A 169 -12.51 -1.66 -6.61
C SER A 169 -11.07 -1.16 -6.72
N VAL A 170 -10.85 -0.15 -7.55
CA VAL A 170 -9.56 0.56 -7.64
C VAL A 170 -9.32 1.34 -6.34
N HIS A 171 -8.12 1.17 -5.78
CA HIS A 171 -7.59 1.86 -4.61
C HIS A 171 -6.16 2.33 -4.94
N PRO A 172 -5.55 3.27 -4.18
CA PRO A 172 -4.21 3.79 -4.47
C PRO A 172 -3.08 2.73 -4.52
N TRP A 173 -3.30 1.55 -3.95
CA TRP A 173 -2.36 0.43 -4.00
C TRP A 173 -2.65 -0.58 -5.12
N THR A 174 -3.78 -0.47 -5.85
CA THR A 174 -4.25 -1.51 -6.79
C THR A 174 -3.30 -1.70 -7.97
N ALA A 175 -2.84 -0.61 -8.61
CA ALA A 175 -1.86 -0.67 -9.70
C ALA A 175 -0.57 -1.36 -9.25
N ARG A 176 0.09 -0.84 -8.20
CA ARG A 176 1.31 -1.40 -7.61
C ARG A 176 1.18 -2.86 -7.14
N LEU A 177 0.01 -3.26 -6.62
CA LEU A 177 -0.24 -4.65 -6.21
C LEU A 177 -0.38 -5.61 -7.40
N ARG A 178 -1.07 -5.18 -8.47
CA ARG A 178 -1.22 -5.97 -9.70
C ARG A 178 0.09 -6.04 -10.48
N TYR A 179 0.80 -4.92 -10.61
CA TYR A 179 2.15 -4.85 -11.17
C TYR A 179 3.09 -5.83 -10.49
N ALA A 180 3.24 -5.76 -9.16
CA ALA A 180 4.17 -6.62 -8.42
C ALA A 180 3.83 -8.11 -8.54
N TYR A 181 2.57 -8.46 -8.78
CA TYR A 181 2.13 -9.83 -9.02
C TYR A 181 2.46 -10.29 -10.45
N ALA A 182 2.24 -9.44 -11.46
CA ALA A 182 2.67 -9.71 -12.83
C ALA A 182 4.19 -9.90 -12.93
N ASP A 183 4.95 -9.02 -12.28
CA ASP A 183 6.41 -9.05 -12.21
C ASP A 183 6.94 -10.34 -11.55
N ALA A 184 6.27 -10.79 -10.48
CA ALA A 184 6.60 -12.06 -9.81
C ALA A 184 6.17 -13.31 -10.61
N LEU A 185 5.09 -13.23 -11.41
CA LEU A 185 4.66 -14.28 -12.33
C LEU A 185 5.66 -14.45 -13.48
N LEU A 186 6.16 -13.35 -14.04
CA LEU A 186 7.15 -13.36 -15.11
C LEU A 186 8.47 -13.98 -14.63
N GLU A 187 8.91 -13.67 -13.41
CA GLU A 187 10.13 -14.25 -12.80
C GLU A 187 10.04 -15.78 -12.59
N VAL A 188 8.85 -16.36 -12.47
CA VAL A 188 8.63 -17.83 -12.45
C VAL A 188 8.28 -18.41 -13.83
N GLY A 189 8.40 -17.64 -14.92
CA GLY A 189 8.11 -18.09 -16.28
C GLY A 189 6.63 -18.29 -16.60
N ARG A 190 5.73 -17.67 -15.84
CA ARG A 190 4.27 -17.67 -16.10
C ARG A 190 3.88 -16.46 -16.93
N GLU A 191 4.39 -16.42 -18.16
CA GLU A 191 4.32 -15.27 -19.06
C GLU A 191 2.89 -14.88 -19.45
N GLU A 192 2.04 -15.85 -19.80
CA GLU A 192 0.62 -15.63 -20.12
C GLU A 192 -0.15 -15.02 -18.93
N ASP A 193 0.06 -15.55 -17.71
CA ASP A 193 -0.52 -14.95 -16.50
C ASP A 193 0.04 -13.55 -16.25
N ALA A 194 1.36 -13.35 -16.39
CA ALA A 194 2.01 -12.06 -16.14
C ALA A 194 1.43 -10.98 -17.06
N ARG A 195 1.29 -11.29 -18.35
CA ARG A 195 0.65 -10.45 -19.37
C ARG A 195 -0.78 -10.03 -18.96
N GLU A 196 -1.61 -10.98 -18.54
CA GLU A 196 -2.95 -10.68 -18.00
C GLU A 196 -2.92 -9.72 -16.81
N TRP A 197 -1.93 -9.82 -15.92
CA TRP A 197 -1.85 -9.00 -14.71
C TRP A 197 -1.17 -7.64 -14.94
N PHE A 198 -0.29 -7.50 -15.94
CA PHE A 198 0.18 -6.19 -16.41
C PHE A 198 -0.97 -5.39 -17.05
N ALA A 199 -1.80 -6.00 -17.91
CA ALA A 199 -2.99 -5.34 -18.46
C ALA A 199 -3.93 -4.85 -17.35
N LYS A 200 -4.21 -5.68 -16.34
CA LYS A 200 -5.00 -5.29 -15.15
C LYS A 200 -4.30 -4.25 -14.27
N ALA A 201 -2.98 -4.08 -14.36
CA ALA A 201 -2.27 -3.01 -13.68
C ALA A 201 -2.47 -1.67 -14.43
N VAL A 202 -2.29 -1.66 -15.76
CA VAL A 202 -2.58 -0.51 -16.65
C VAL A 202 -4.00 0.01 -16.45
N GLU A 203 -5.01 -0.88 -16.44
CA GLU A 203 -6.41 -0.54 -16.17
C GLU A 203 -6.64 0.22 -14.85
N ALA A 204 -5.76 0.01 -13.85
CA ALA A 204 -5.89 0.60 -12.51
C ALA A 204 -4.95 1.80 -12.29
N ASP A 205 -4.03 2.08 -13.20
CA ASP A 205 -2.96 3.07 -13.02
C ASP A 205 -3.28 4.43 -13.64
N HIS A 206 -4.36 5.05 -13.14
CA HIS A 206 -4.82 6.36 -13.61
C HIS A 206 -3.87 7.53 -13.27
N GLU A 207 -2.83 7.28 -12.45
CA GLU A 207 -1.87 8.28 -11.98
C GLU A 207 -0.47 8.10 -12.60
N GLY A 208 -0.22 7.03 -13.36
CA GLY A 208 1.08 6.76 -14.01
C GLY A 208 2.18 6.36 -13.02
N LEU A 209 1.83 5.57 -12.00
CA LEU A 209 2.70 5.15 -10.91
C LEU A 209 3.60 3.95 -11.27
N THR A 210 3.35 3.31 -12.42
CA THR A 210 4.05 2.13 -12.91
C THR A 210 4.24 2.18 -14.43
N ASP A 211 5.30 1.53 -14.89
CA ASP A 211 5.66 1.24 -16.28
C ASP A 211 4.84 0.08 -16.88
N ALA A 212 3.69 -0.28 -16.29
CA ALA A 212 2.90 -1.46 -16.65
C ALA A 212 2.50 -1.54 -18.14
N SER A 213 2.37 -0.38 -18.81
CA SER A 213 2.06 -0.31 -20.24
C SER A 213 3.25 -0.72 -21.10
N ASP A 214 4.45 -0.33 -20.68
CA ASP A 214 5.70 -0.59 -21.40
C ASP A 214 6.09 -2.07 -21.22
N ARG A 215 5.99 -2.57 -19.97
CA ARG A 215 6.13 -4.00 -19.64
C ARG A 215 5.13 -4.89 -20.40
N LEU A 216 3.93 -4.39 -20.72
CA LEU A 216 2.93 -5.11 -21.49
C LEU A 216 3.25 -5.15 -22.99
N ALA A 217 3.78 -4.04 -23.53
CA ALA A 217 4.22 -3.93 -24.92
C ALA A 217 5.45 -4.80 -25.22
N GLU A 218 6.43 -4.84 -24.30
CA GLU A 218 7.55 -5.79 -24.35
C GLU A 218 7.06 -7.24 -24.50
N LEU A 219 6.01 -7.61 -23.77
CA LEU A 219 5.40 -8.95 -23.81
C LEU A 219 4.48 -9.20 -25.03
N ASP A 220 4.20 -8.18 -25.84
CA ASP A 220 3.64 -8.33 -27.19
C ASP A 220 4.73 -8.41 -28.28
N GLY A 221 6.00 -8.18 -27.93
CA GLY A 221 7.09 -8.01 -28.88
C GLY A 221 7.16 -6.61 -29.51
N ILE A 222 6.42 -5.63 -28.99
CA ILE A 222 6.47 -4.23 -29.43
C ILE A 222 7.66 -3.55 -28.75
N GLU A 223 8.75 -3.35 -29.50
CA GLU A 223 9.95 -2.68 -29.00
C GLU A 223 9.86 -1.16 -29.23
N PHE A 224 9.77 -0.38 -28.14
CA PHE A 224 9.70 1.09 -28.22
C PHE A 224 11.07 1.70 -28.53
N THR A 225 11.32 2.04 -29.80
CA THR A 225 12.45 2.89 -30.20
C THR A 225 12.23 4.34 -29.74
N ASP A 226 13.25 4.97 -29.13
CA ASP A 226 13.20 6.40 -28.84
C ASP A 226 13.34 7.17 -30.16
N ALA A 227 12.26 7.82 -30.59
CA ALA A 227 12.21 8.64 -31.80
C ALA A 227 13.11 9.90 -31.76
N LEU A 228 13.91 10.09 -30.71
CA LEU A 228 14.98 11.08 -30.60
C LEU A 228 16.40 10.47 -30.68
N ASP A 229 16.54 9.15 -30.75
CA ASP A 229 17.82 8.47 -30.99
C ASP A 229 18.17 8.52 -32.50
N PRO A 230 19.25 9.19 -32.91
CA PRO A 230 19.64 9.26 -34.33
C PRO A 230 20.19 7.94 -34.89
N ASP A 231 20.45 6.93 -34.04
CA ASP A 231 20.95 5.61 -34.43
C ASP A 231 19.85 4.51 -34.38
N SER A 232 18.59 4.84 -34.05
CA SER A 232 17.48 3.87 -34.20
C SER A 232 17.06 3.73 -35.67
N GLU A 233 17.26 2.55 -36.26
CA GLU A 233 16.77 2.26 -37.62
C GLU A 233 15.23 2.20 -37.62
N ASP A 234 14.57 2.97 -38.50
CA ASP A 234 13.10 3.14 -38.52
C ASP A 234 12.36 1.79 -38.67
N ALA A 235 11.65 1.37 -37.62
CA ALA A 235 10.87 0.14 -37.58
C ALA A 235 9.52 0.28 -38.31
N GLU A 236 9.56 0.29 -39.65
CA GLU A 236 8.36 0.12 -40.50
C GLU A 236 7.86 -1.34 -40.44
N GLU A 237 7.18 -1.74 -39.36
CA GLU A 237 6.45 -3.01 -39.31
C GLU A 237 5.01 -2.86 -39.83
N ASP A 238 4.74 -3.45 -41.00
CA ASP A 238 3.43 -3.47 -41.66
C ASP A 238 2.41 -4.33 -40.89
N ILE A 239 1.55 -3.69 -40.09
CA ILE A 239 0.36 -4.35 -39.51
C ILE A 239 -0.77 -4.42 -40.56
N GLU A 240 -0.62 -5.29 -41.56
CA GLU A 240 -1.69 -5.63 -42.52
C GLU A 240 -2.78 -6.51 -41.87
N GLY A 241 -3.64 -5.89 -41.05
CA GLY A 241 -4.82 -6.52 -40.49
C GLY A 241 -6.02 -6.52 -41.45
N GLU A 242 -6.20 -7.60 -42.22
CA GLU A 242 -7.40 -7.79 -43.05
C GLU A 242 -8.68 -7.88 -42.18
N VAL A 243 -9.63 -6.98 -42.42
CA VAL A 243 -11.00 -7.04 -41.87
C VAL A 243 -12.01 -7.21 -43.00
N GLU A 244 -12.53 -8.44 -43.14
CA GLU A 244 -13.68 -8.70 -44.02
C GLU A 244 -14.97 -8.21 -43.34
N GLU A 245 -15.56 -7.13 -43.86
CA GLU A 245 -16.97 -6.79 -43.60
C GLU A 245 -17.87 -7.73 -44.43
N ASP A 246 -18.78 -8.44 -43.76
CA ASP A 246 -19.88 -9.14 -44.43
C ASP A 246 -21.19 -8.91 -43.66
N ALA A 247 -22.27 -8.55 -44.37
CA ALA A 247 -23.47 -7.95 -43.77
C ALA A 247 -24.77 -8.29 -44.51
N GLU A 248 -25.90 -8.03 -43.84
CA GLU A 248 -27.30 -8.13 -44.29
C GLU A 248 -27.92 -9.55 -44.42
N GLY A 249 -29.09 -9.75 -43.80
CA GLY A 249 -29.81 -11.03 -43.77
C GLY A 249 -31.11 -10.99 -42.95
N SER A 250 -32.16 -10.38 -43.51
CA SER A 250 -33.37 -9.96 -42.78
C SER A 250 -34.49 -11.02 -42.63
N VAL A 251 -35.51 -10.69 -41.81
CA VAL A 251 -36.81 -11.35 -41.50
C VAL A 251 -36.78 -12.66 -40.67
N GLY A 252 -37.78 -12.98 -39.82
CA GLY A 252 -38.97 -12.25 -39.35
C GLY A 252 -40.09 -13.18 -38.81
N SER A 253 -41.12 -12.60 -38.17
CA SER A 253 -42.40 -13.21 -37.72
C SER A 253 -42.51 -13.86 -36.31
N GLU A 254 -42.90 -13.00 -35.37
CA GLU A 254 -43.85 -13.20 -34.25
C GLU A 254 -44.86 -14.41 -34.27
N VAL A 255 -44.87 -15.19 -33.18
CA VAL A 255 -46.02 -15.70 -32.37
C VAL A 255 -45.46 -16.20 -31.01
N GLY A 256 -46.18 -16.26 -29.88
CA GLY A 256 -47.58 -15.93 -29.59
C GLY A 256 -47.86 -15.91 -28.07
N ASP A 257 -49.08 -15.50 -27.71
CA ASP A 257 -49.55 -15.21 -26.34
C ASP A 257 -49.99 -16.46 -25.53
N ALA A 258 -49.76 -16.46 -24.21
CA ALA A 258 -50.28 -17.47 -23.26
C ALA A 258 -50.19 -17.00 -21.78
N ASP A 259 -51.27 -16.40 -21.30
CA ASP A 259 -51.53 -16.10 -19.88
C ASP A 259 -51.75 -17.37 -19.03
N PHE A 260 -51.37 -17.33 -17.73
CA PHE A 260 -51.91 -18.24 -16.72
C PHE A 260 -51.80 -17.66 -15.30
N THR A 261 -52.88 -17.80 -14.53
CA THR A 261 -53.17 -16.97 -13.34
C THR A 261 -53.04 -17.69 -12.00
N ASP A 262 -52.45 -16.99 -11.03
CA ASP A 262 -52.79 -16.86 -9.59
C ASP A 262 -52.99 -18.04 -8.62
N GLU A 263 -52.77 -17.67 -7.34
CA GLU A 263 -53.30 -18.21 -6.07
C GLU A 263 -53.37 -19.74 -5.82
N ASP A 264 -52.57 -20.21 -4.85
CA ASP A 264 -53.14 -20.83 -3.63
C ASP A 264 -52.12 -20.81 -2.46
N ASP A 265 -52.60 -20.52 -1.25
CA ASP A 265 -51.89 -20.63 0.04
C ASP A 265 -52.72 -21.49 0.99
N PRO A 266 -52.10 -22.41 1.75
CA PRO A 266 -52.43 -22.42 3.16
C PRO A 266 -51.26 -22.68 4.11
N ALA A 267 -51.21 -21.89 5.18
CA ALA A 267 -50.38 -22.13 6.35
C ALA A 267 -50.76 -23.41 7.15
N ALA A 268 -49.81 -23.90 7.94
CA ALA A 268 -50.05 -24.80 9.07
C ALA A 268 -49.08 -24.44 10.22
N ASP A 269 -49.63 -24.28 11.43
CA ASP A 269 -48.93 -23.93 12.68
C ASP A 269 -48.49 -25.18 13.48
N GLU A 270 -48.18 -24.95 14.77
CA GLU A 270 -47.86 -25.90 15.86
C GLU A 270 -46.38 -26.35 15.88
N ASP A 271 -45.50 -25.76 16.71
CA ASP A 271 -45.48 -25.59 18.19
C ASP A 271 -44.94 -26.83 18.92
N ASP A 272 -43.83 -26.65 19.64
CA ASP A 272 -43.67 -27.25 20.97
C ASP A 272 -42.77 -26.34 21.83
N SER A 273 -43.37 -25.80 22.88
CA SER A 273 -42.69 -25.17 24.01
C SER A 273 -42.11 -26.26 24.96
N ALA A 274 -41.45 -26.04 26.09
CA ALA A 274 -41.26 -24.87 26.94
C ALA A 274 -40.00 -25.05 27.85
N ALA A 275 -39.66 -24.01 28.62
CA ALA A 275 -39.52 -23.97 30.10
C ALA A 275 -38.74 -25.07 30.89
N ASP A 276 -38.09 -24.78 32.03
CA ASP A 276 -37.74 -23.50 32.70
C ASP A 276 -36.65 -23.72 33.79
N GLU A 277 -36.22 -22.61 34.39
CA GLU A 277 -35.68 -22.28 35.75
C GLU A 277 -35.78 -23.34 36.90
N ASP A 278 -35.04 -23.30 38.04
CA ASP A 278 -33.93 -22.43 38.54
C ASP A 278 -32.76 -23.32 39.11
N ASP A 279 -32.19 -23.34 40.35
CA ASP A 279 -32.31 -22.65 41.66
C ASP A 279 -30.93 -22.70 42.40
N SER A 280 -30.68 -21.74 43.31
CA SER A 280 -29.71 -21.62 44.43
C SER A 280 -28.21 -22.01 44.27
N ALA A 281 -27.18 -21.36 44.84
CA ALA A 281 -26.93 -20.30 45.85
C ALA A 281 -26.44 -20.76 47.27
N ALA A 282 -25.28 -20.19 47.68
CA ALA A 282 -24.64 -20.26 49.01
C ALA A 282 -24.03 -21.65 49.42
N ASP A 283 -23.11 -21.76 50.40
CA ASP A 283 -22.59 -20.79 51.38
C ASP A 283 -21.09 -21.01 51.76
N GLU A 284 -20.55 -20.19 52.67
CA GLU A 284 -19.13 -20.08 53.10
C GLU A 284 -18.56 -21.26 53.94
N ASP A 285 -17.21 -21.39 53.96
CA ASP A 285 -16.43 -21.38 55.21
C ASP A 285 -14.97 -20.88 54.98
N LYS A 286 -14.22 -20.54 56.05
CA LYS A 286 -12.86 -19.96 56.01
C LYS A 286 -11.82 -20.78 56.86
N PRO A 287 -10.93 -20.24 57.74
CA PRO A 287 -9.50 -20.36 57.46
C PRO A 287 -8.59 -20.90 58.60
N VAL A 288 -7.45 -21.46 58.21
CA VAL A 288 -6.25 -21.76 59.05
C VAL A 288 -5.01 -21.68 58.14
N GLY A 289 -3.80 -21.24 58.52
CA GLY A 289 -3.28 -20.68 59.78
C GLY A 289 -1.73 -20.63 59.72
N ASP A 290 -1.11 -19.72 60.47
CA ASP A 290 0.28 -19.24 60.38
C ASP A 290 1.44 -20.27 60.40
N ASP A 291 2.59 -19.91 59.80
CA ASP A 291 3.92 -19.94 60.47
C ASP A 291 4.93 -18.96 59.80
N GLU A 292 6.06 -18.68 60.47
CA GLU A 292 6.92 -17.49 60.31
C GLU A 292 8.01 -17.52 59.20
N PRO A 293 8.49 -16.34 58.74
CA PRO A 293 9.75 -16.21 58.01
C PRO A 293 10.98 -16.36 58.92
N ARG A 294 12.10 -16.90 58.39
CA ARG A 294 13.41 -16.83 59.04
C ARG A 294 14.24 -15.62 58.59
N ALA A 295 15.03 -15.11 59.54
CA ALA A 295 15.99 -14.02 59.38
C ALA A 295 17.29 -14.45 58.68
#